data_AF-A0A973GDS0-F1
#
_entry.id   AF-A0A973GDS0-F1
#
_cell.length_a   1.000
_cell.length_b   1.000
_cell.length_c   1.000
_cell.angle_alpha   90.00
_cell.angle_beta   90.00
_cell.angle_gamma   90.00
#
_symmetry.space_group_name_H-M   'P 1'
#
loop_
_entity.id
_entity.type
_entity.pdbx_description
1 polymer ?
#
loop_
_entity_poly.entity_id
_entity_poly.type
_entity_poly.pdbx_seq_one_letter_code
_entity_poly.pdbx_strand_id
1 'polypeptide(L)' 'DGVLVVRTDSTAWATNLTLLVPQLMGTLDKELGVGVVQRVQVVGPSGPHWGKGRRSVPGRGPRDTYG' A
#
# COMPACT_ATOMS: atom_id res chain seq x y z
N ASP A 1 14.94 13.86 2.82
CA ASP A 1 13.87 13.15 3.54
C ASP A 1 14.03 11.65 3.38
N GLY A 2 14.44 10.93 4.43
CA GLY A 2 14.72 9.48 4.40
C GLY A 2 13.45 8.63 4.29
N VAL A 3 12.63 8.86 3.25
CA VAL A 3 11.35 8.17 3.05
C VAL A 3 11.55 7.02 2.07
N LEU A 4 11.24 5.80 2.53
CA LEU A 4 11.19 4.61 1.69
C LEU A 4 9.75 4.39 1.20
N VAL A 5 9.53 4.55 -0.09
CA VAL A 5 8.22 4.28 -0.71
C VAL A 5 8.19 2.85 -1.23
N VAL A 6 7.26 2.04 -0.73
CA VAL A 6 7.07 0.65 -1.15
C VAL A 6 5.76 0.56 -1.91
N ARG A 7 5.83 0.27 -3.21
CA ARG A 7 4.64 0.08 -4.05
C ARG A 7 4.31 -1.41 -4.10
N THR A 8 3.06 -1.76 -3.81
CA THR A 8 2.56 -3.12 -3.90
C THR A 8 1.53 -3.24 -5.04
N ASP A 9 1.47 -4.43 -5.63
CA ASP A 9 0.52 -4.80 -6.68
C ASP A 9 -0.80 -5.36 -6.12
N SER A 10 -0.81 -5.79 -4.85
CA SER A 10 -2.02 -6.25 -4.14
C SER A 10 -2.34 -5.39 -2.91
N THR A 11 -3.63 -5.22 -2.65
CA THR A 11 -4.18 -4.57 -1.45
C THR A 11 -3.91 -5.41 -0.19
N ALA A 12 -3.95 -6.74 -0.30
CA ALA A 12 -3.61 -7.63 0.81
C ALA A 12 -2.14 -7.45 1.20
N TRP A 13 -1.24 -7.40 0.21
CA TRP A 13 0.17 -7.13 0.46
C TRP A 13 0.42 -5.74 1.03
N ALA A 14 -0.26 -4.70 0.54
CA ALA A 14 -0.17 -3.35 1.11
C ALA A 14 -0.50 -3.36 2.61
N THR A 15 -1.57 -4.07 2.98
CA THR A 15 -2.04 -4.18 4.35
C THR A 15 -1.05 -4.94 5.23
N ASN A 16 -0.62 -6.13 4.79
CA ASN A 16 0.35 -6.95 5.51
C ASN A 16 1.68 -6.20 5.72
N LEU A 17 2.17 -5.53 4.68
CA LEU A 17 3.42 -4.79 4.75
C LEU A 17 3.31 -3.58 5.69
N THR A 18 2.16 -2.89 5.70
CA THR A 18 1.86 -1.82 6.65
C THR A 18 1.91 -2.30 8.10
N LEU A 19 1.32 -3.46 8.40
CA LEU A 19 1.36 -4.06 9.75
C LEU A 19 2.78 -4.46 10.16
N LEU A 20 3.61 -4.87 9.20
CA LEU A 20 4.99 -5.29 9.43
C LEU A 20 6.01 -4.13 9.43
N VAL A 21 5.59 -2.89 9.13
CA VAL A 21 6.49 -1.71 9.09
C VAL A 21 7.37 -1.59 10.34
N PRO A 22 6.87 -1.74 11.59
CA PRO A 22 7.72 -1.59 12.77
C PRO A 22 8.89 -2.58 12.80
N GLN A 23 8.63 -3.83 12.39
CA GLN A 23 9.66 -4.86 12.30
C GLN A 23 10.64 -4.56 11.16
N LEU A 24 10.12 -4.11 10.01
CA LEU A 24 10.94 -3.73 8.86
C LEU A 24 11.88 -2.57 9.20
N MET A 25 11.39 -1.56 9.93
CA MET A 25 12.23 -0.45 10.40
C MET A 25 13.38 -0.92 11.27
N GLY A 26 13.11 -1.82 12.21
CA GLY A 26 14.18 -2.40 13.06
C GLY A 26 15.23 -3.17 12.26
N THR A 27 14.84 -3.83 11.16
CA THR A 27 15.80 -4.48 10.25
C THR A 27 16.57 -3.44 9.42
N LEU A 28 15.89 -2.43 8.88
CA LEU A 28 16.52 -1.37 8.09
C LEU A 28 17.54 -0.58 8.91
N ASP A 29 17.23 -0.25 10.16
CA ASP A 29 18.17 0.43 11.07
C ASP A 29 19.41 -0.41 11.36
N LYS A 30 19.28 -1.74 11.42
CA LYS A 30 20.41 -2.66 11.64
C LYS A 30 21.31 -2.77 10.41
N GLU A 31 20.72 -2.90 9.22
CA GLU A 31 21.45 -3.18 7.98
C GLU A 31 22.01 -1.90 7.33
N LEU A 32 21.26 -0.80 7.38
CA LEU A 32 21.61 0.46 6.71
C LEU A 32 22.14 1.52 7.68
N GLY A 33 21.93 1.33 8.98
CA GLY A 33 22.24 2.31 10.01
C GLY A 33 21.02 3.13 10.44
N VAL A 34 21.02 3.49 11.73
CA VAL A 34 19.91 4.20 12.37
C VAL A 34 19.65 5.54 11.69
N GLY A 35 18.40 5.79 11.30
CA GLY A 35 17.95 7.09 10.80
C GLY A 35 18.17 7.33 9.30
N VAL A 36 18.71 6.34 8.57
CA VAL A 36 18.74 6.34 7.10
C VAL A 36 17.33 6.29 6.52
N VAL A 37 16.48 5.41 7.07
CA VAL A 37 15.05 5.36 6.75
C VAL A 37 14.26 5.91 7.93
N GLN A 38 13.69 7.10 7.76
CA GLN A 38 12.91 7.81 8.78
C GLN A 38 11.41 7.50 8.67
N ARG A 39 10.95 7.07 7.49
CA ARG A 39 9.53 6.74 7.25
C ARG A 39 9.40 5.74 6.12
N VAL A 40 8.49 4.77 6.27
CA VAL A 40 8.08 3.87 5.19
C VAL A 40 6.67 4.28 4.79
N GLN A 41 6.49 4.51 3.50
CA GLN A 41 5.18 4.77 2.90
C GLN A 41 4.80 3.59 2.02
N VAL A 42 3.79 2.83 2.44
CA VAL A 42 3.25 1.73 1.65
C VAL A 42 2.17 2.28 0.73
N VAL A 43 2.32 2.07 -0.56
CA VAL A 43 1.39 2.49 -1.60
C VAL A 43 0.80 1.23 -2.21
N GLY A 44 -0.50 1.02 -1.97
CA GLY A 44 -1.24 -0.08 -2.58
C GLY A 44 -1.40 0.08 -4.10
N PRO A 45 -1.95 -0.93 -4.78
CA PRO A 45 -2.24 -0.83 -6.20
C PRO A 45 -3.19 0.34 -6.46
N SER A 46 -2.94 1.06 -7.56
CA SER A 46 -3.88 2.08 -8.02
C SER A 46 -5.18 1.37 -8.45
N GLY A 47 -6.18 1.42 -7.57
CA GLY A 47 -7.45 0.73 -7.78
C GLY A 47 -8.16 1.23 -9.05
N PRO A 48 -8.96 0.37 -9.70
CA PRO A 48 -9.73 0.79 -10.86
C PRO A 48 -10.75 1.86 -10.46
N HIS A 49 -10.83 2.91 -11.25
CA HIS A 49 -11.88 3.92 -11.16
C HIS A 49 -13.14 3.38 -11.85
N TRP A 50 -14.17 3.00 -11.09
CA TRP A 50 -15.47 2.57 -11.62
C TRP A 50 -16.37 3.78 -11.97
N GLY A 51 -15.79 4.75 -12.67
CA GLY A 51 -16.41 6.02 -13.02
C GLY A 51 -17.75 5.82 -13.70
N LYS A 52 -18.82 6.08 -12.95
CA LYS A 52 -20.19 6.06 -13.45
C LYS A 52 -20.38 7.26 -14.37
N GLY A 53 -20.41 7.01 -15.69
CA GLY A 53 -20.85 8.01 -16.66
C GLY A 53 -22.33 8.37 -16.48
N ARG A 54 -22.80 9.41 -17.19
CA ARG A 54 -24.19 9.95 -17.12
C ARG A 54 -25.33 8.94 -17.34
N ARG A 55 -25.04 7.70 -17.75
CA ARG A 55 -26.02 6.60 -17.93
C ARG A 55 -25.72 5.36 -17.08
N SER A 56 -24.98 5.49 -15.98
CA SER A 56 -24.74 4.33 -15.11
C SER A 56 -25.98 3.95 -14.33
N VAL A 57 -26.35 2.68 -14.39
CA VAL A 57 -27.35 2.08 -13.48
C VAL A 57 -26.70 1.78 -12.11
N PRO A 58 -27.45 1.89 -11.01
CA PRO A 58 -26.98 1.46 -9.70
C PRO A 58 -26.93 -0.08 -9.65
N GLY A 59 -25.74 -0.65 -9.88
CA GLY A 59 -25.41 -2.05 -9.61
C GLY A 59 -24.44 -2.18 -8.43
N ARG A 60 -24.36 -3.39 -7.84
CA ARG A 60 -23.43 -3.62 -6.72
C ARG A 60 -21.99 -3.57 -7.26
N GLY A 61 -21.15 -2.74 -6.64
CA GLY A 61 -19.73 -2.61 -6.94
C GLY A 61 -18.96 -3.94 -6.76
N PRO A 62 -17.64 -3.92 -7.01
CA PRO A 62 -16.83 -5.13 -7.03
C PRO A 62 -17.00 -5.93 -5.72
N ARG A 63 -17.35 -7.22 -5.83
CA ARG A 63 -17.37 -8.16 -4.70
C ARG A 63 -16.09 -8.99 -4.77
N ASP A 64 -15.36 -9.04 -3.66
CA ASP A 64 -14.11 -9.79 -3.48
C ASP A 64 -12.96 -9.47 -4.47
N THR A 65 -12.97 -8.32 -5.13
CA THR A 65 -12.10 -8.10 -6.32
C THR A 65 -10.68 -7.65 -5.99
N TYR A 66 -10.22 -7.73 -4.74
CA TYR A 66 -8.83 -7.42 -4.38
C TYR A 66 -8.36 -8.36 -3.26
N GLY A 67 -8.25 -9.65 -3.58
CA GLY A 67 -7.22 -10.50 -2.97
C GLY A 67 -5.84 -10.06 -3.44
#